data_AF-A6BFB9-F1
#
_entry.id   AF-A6BFB9-F1
#
_cell.length_a   1.000
_cell.length_b   1.000
_cell.length_c   1.000
_cell.angle_alpha   90.00
_cell.angle_beta   90.00
_cell.angle_gamma   90.00
#
_symmetry.space_group_name_H-M   'P 1'
#
loop_
_entity.id
_entity.type
_entity.pdbx_description
1 polymer ?
#
loop_
_entity_poly.entity_id
_entity_poly.type
_entity_poly.pdbx_seq_one_letter_code
_entity_poly.pdbx_strand_id
1 'polypeptide(L)'
;MKDRIVYSSFNHYSVQRLKEIVPDAETAYLYSDVILNVGGYAKETNVDGLHPAVYHVKMADFLKEYKKSGLKVRVWTVNEETDMKELIEVGITAVITNYPDVAVRVRKESEN
;
A
#
# COMPACT_ATOMS: atom_id res chain seq x y z
N MET A 1 10.91 -17.30 7.07
CA MET A 1 9.92 -16.42 7.71
C MET A 1 10.10 -14.96 7.32
N LYS A 2 11.34 -14.46 7.23
CA LYS A 2 11.64 -13.06 6.88
C LYS A 2 10.91 -12.58 5.61
N ASP A 3 10.83 -13.40 4.57
CA ASP A 3 10.19 -13.06 3.28
C ASP A 3 8.65 -13.01 3.33
N ARG A 4 8.04 -13.23 4.50
CA ARG A 4 6.59 -13.18 4.72
C ARG A 4 6.20 -12.05 5.68
N ILE A 5 7.11 -11.14 6.00
CA ILE A 5 6.89 -10.05 6.93
C ILE A 5 7.06 -8.73 6.18
N VAL A 6 6.07 -7.85 6.30
CA VAL A 6 6.12 -6.47 5.82
C VAL A 6 6.04 -5.56 7.02
N TYR A 7 7.01 -4.66 7.15
CA TYR A 7 7.04 -3.67 8.22
C TYR A 7 6.54 -2.33 7.70
N SER A 8 5.56 -1.74 8.38
CA SER A 8 5.09 -0.40 8.03
C SER A 8 4.74 0.40 9.27
N SER A 9 4.91 1.72 9.20
CA SER A 9 4.60 2.62 10.31
C SER A 9 4.23 4.00 9.78
N PHE A 10 3.35 4.69 10.50
CA PHE A 10 3.12 6.13 10.32
C PHE A 10 4.34 6.96 10.67
N ASN A 11 5.17 6.45 11.59
CA ASN A 11 6.45 7.08 11.89
C ASN A 11 7.51 6.59 10.89
N HIS A 12 7.73 7.37 9.83
CA HIS A 12 8.68 7.05 8.78
C HIS A 12 10.13 6.93 9.29
N TYR A 13 10.50 7.60 10.39
CA TYR A 13 11.80 7.41 11.02
C TYR A 13 11.97 6.00 11.61
N SER A 14 10.88 5.38 12.09
CA SER A 14 10.94 3.99 12.56
C SER A 14 11.21 3.02 11.41
N VAL A 15 10.64 3.29 10.23
CA VAL A 15 10.89 2.50 9.01
C VAL A 15 12.35 2.62 8.59
N GLN A 16 12.89 3.84 8.59
CA GLN A 16 14.30 4.07 8.25
C GLN A 16 15.24 3.42 9.27
N ARG A 17 14.95 3.55 10.57
CA ARG A 17 15.71 2.88 11.62
C ARG A 17 15.70 1.36 11.45
N LEU A 18 14.56 0.78 11.04
CA LEU A 18 14.48 -0.65 10.77
C LEU A 18 15.38 -1.04 9.58
N LYS A 19 15.41 -0.25 8.51
CA LYS A 19 16.31 -0.51 7.36
C LYS A 19 17.79 -0.47 7.72
N GLU A 20 18.19 0.38 8.66
CA GLU A 20 19.57 0.37 9.16
C GLU A 20 19.92 -0.93 9.91
N ILE A 21 18.95 -1.50 10.65
CA ILE A 21 19.15 -2.70 11.46
C ILE A 21 19.00 -3.97 10.62
N VAL A 22 18.04 -3.98 9.69
CA VAL A 22 17.69 -5.12 8.83
C VAL A 22 17.49 -4.61 7.38
N PRO A 23 18.57 -4.38 6.62
CA PRO A 23 18.51 -3.76 5.28
C PRO A 23 17.61 -4.48 4.28
N ASP A 24 17.52 -5.80 4.38
CA ASP A 24 16.76 -6.65 3.47
C ASP A 24 15.28 -6.82 3.89
N ALA A 25 14.84 -6.18 4.98
CA ALA A 25 13.45 -6.25 5.40
C ALA A 25 12.56 -5.50 4.40
N GLU A 26 11.44 -6.12 4.00
CA GLU A 26 10.43 -5.40 3.22
C GLU A 26 9.76 -4.35 4.10
N THR A 27 9.79 -3.10 3.62
CA THR A 27 9.27 -1.94 4.33
C THR A 27 8.27 -1.15 3.50
N ALA A 28 7.33 -0.48 4.17
CA ALA A 28 6.42 0.44 3.53
C ALA A 28 6.12 1.66 4.40
N TYR A 29 5.92 2.80 3.76
CA TYR A 29 5.42 4.00 4.43
C TYR A 29 3.90 3.96 4.54
N LEU A 30 3.40 4.11 5.77
CA LEU A 30 1.97 4.12 6.08
C LEU A 30 1.55 5.58 6.32
N TYR A 31 0.52 6.06 5.64
CA TYR A 31 0.16 7.48 5.74
C TYR A 31 -1.32 7.75 5.47
N SER A 32 -1.79 8.78 6.19
CA SER A 32 -3.17 9.28 6.20
C SER A 32 -3.33 10.66 5.58
N ASP A 33 -2.23 11.40 5.36
CA ASP A 33 -2.25 12.70 4.69
C ASP A 33 -1.46 12.70 3.38
N VAL A 34 -1.73 13.69 2.52
CA VAL A 34 -1.04 13.84 1.24
C VAL A 34 0.42 14.22 1.48
N ILE A 35 1.33 13.37 1.02
CA ILE A 35 2.76 13.62 1.02
C ILE A 35 3.20 13.95 -0.40
N LEU A 36 3.73 15.16 -0.59
CA LEU A 36 4.22 15.62 -1.88
C LEU A 36 5.32 14.66 -2.40
N ASN A 37 5.15 14.17 -3.63
CA ASN A 37 6.09 13.24 -4.27
C ASN A 37 6.45 12.03 -3.40
N VAL A 38 5.46 11.43 -2.72
CA VAL A 38 5.70 10.27 -1.82
C VAL A 38 6.41 9.11 -2.51
N GLY A 39 6.16 8.91 -3.81
CA GLY A 39 6.84 7.88 -4.60
C GLY A 39 8.33 8.16 -4.80
N GLY A 40 8.72 9.42 -5.02
CA GLY A 40 10.12 9.82 -5.07
C GLY A 40 10.79 9.71 -3.70
N TYR A 41 10.14 10.22 -2.67
CA TYR A 41 10.59 10.13 -1.28
C TYR A 41 10.84 8.68 -0.84
N ALA A 42 9.93 7.75 -1.15
CA ALA A 42 10.09 6.33 -0.86
C ALA A 42 11.29 5.72 -1.60
N LYS A 43 11.52 6.06 -2.87
CA LYS A 43 12.68 5.59 -3.63
C LYS A 43 14.01 6.11 -3.08
N GLU A 44 14.08 7.40 -2.78
CA GLU A 44 15.29 8.05 -2.22
C GLU A 44 15.69 7.45 -0.86
N THR A 45 14.71 6.96 -0.12
CA THR A 45 14.89 6.34 1.21
C THR A 45 14.86 4.81 1.18
N ASN A 46 14.96 4.23 -0.02
CA ASN A 46 15.01 2.79 -0.29
C ASN A 46 13.84 1.98 0.28
N VAL A 47 12.64 2.53 0.39
CA VAL A 47 11.44 1.82 0.87
C VAL A 47 10.74 1.07 -0.26
N ASP A 48 10.19 -0.11 0.03
CA ASP A 48 9.69 -1.06 -0.97
C ASP A 48 8.23 -0.85 -1.36
N GLY A 49 7.46 -0.16 -0.51
CA GLY A 49 6.02 -0.03 -0.67
C GLY A 49 5.39 1.23 -0.06
N LEU A 50 4.14 1.45 -0.44
CA LEU A 50 3.29 2.53 0.03
C LEU A 50 2.00 1.95 0.60
N HIS A 51 1.63 2.38 1.80
CA HIS A 51 0.37 2.04 2.43
C HIS A 51 -0.49 3.31 2.63
N PRO A 52 -1.11 3.87 1.56
CA PRO A 52 -1.99 5.02 1.67
C PRO A 52 -3.36 4.65 2.24
N ALA A 53 -3.99 5.61 2.90
CA ALA A 53 -5.40 5.51 3.25
C ALA A 53 -6.31 5.45 2.00
N VAL A 54 -7.46 4.77 2.08
CA VAL A 54 -8.38 4.53 0.96
C VAL A 54 -8.96 5.82 0.40
N TYR A 55 -9.21 6.81 1.26
CA TYR A 55 -9.70 8.10 0.80
C TYR A 55 -8.64 8.86 -0.02
N HIS A 56 -7.34 8.59 0.13
CA HIS A 56 -6.32 9.22 -0.71
C HIS A 56 -6.33 8.71 -2.14
N VAL A 57 -6.52 7.40 -2.33
CA VAL A 57 -6.49 6.84 -3.68
C VAL A 57 -7.72 7.22 -4.48
N LYS A 58 -8.79 7.67 -3.80
CA LYS A 58 -9.98 8.28 -4.38
C LYS A 58 -9.80 9.75 -4.76
N MET A 59 -8.72 10.39 -4.32
CA MET A 59 -8.44 11.80 -4.64
C MET A 59 -7.58 11.89 -5.91
N ALA A 60 -8.00 12.76 -6.83
CA ALA A 60 -7.23 13.10 -8.03
C ALA A 60 -6.69 11.86 -8.77
N ASP A 61 -5.46 11.94 -9.29
CA ASP A 61 -4.77 10.86 -10.01
C ASP A 61 -3.79 10.07 -9.12
N PHE A 62 -3.87 10.17 -7.78
CA PHE A 62 -2.88 9.58 -6.88
C PHE A 62 -2.71 8.07 -7.06
N LEU A 63 -3.81 7.33 -7.24
CA LEU A 63 -3.74 5.89 -7.48
C LEU A 63 -2.91 5.54 -8.72
N LYS A 64 -3.05 6.33 -9.79
CA LYS A 64 -2.30 6.18 -11.04
C LYS A 64 -0.83 6.53 -10.84
N GLU A 65 -0.51 7.57 -10.06
CA GLU A 65 0.86 7.94 -9.70
C GLU A 65 1.54 6.85 -8.86
N TYR A 66 0.85 6.33 -7.85
CA TYR A 66 1.36 5.25 -7.00
C TYR A 66 1.63 3.99 -7.81
N LYS A 67 0.75 3.63 -8.74
CA LYS A 67 0.98 2.49 -9.64
C LYS A 67 2.19 2.70 -10.55
N LYS A 68 2.37 3.91 -11.10
CA LYS A 68 3.53 4.26 -11.92
C LYS A 68 4.85 4.31 -11.15
N SER A 69 4.80 4.40 -9.82
CA SER A 69 6.01 4.46 -8.99
C SER A 69 6.84 3.17 -9.06
N GLY A 70 6.20 2.01 -9.33
CA GLY A 70 6.85 0.70 -9.24
C GLY A 70 6.97 0.15 -7.81
N LEU A 71 6.41 0.86 -6.82
CA LEU A 71 6.37 0.43 -5.41
C LEU A 71 5.20 -0.53 -5.17
N LYS A 72 5.30 -1.36 -4.14
CA LYS A 72 4.19 -2.22 -3.69
C LYS A 72 3.12 -1.37 -2.99
N VAL A 73 1.98 -1.16 -3.63
CA VAL A 73 0.89 -0.32 -3.09
C VAL A 73 -0.14 -1.18 -2.37
N ARG A 74 -0.32 -0.97 -1.07
CA ARG A 74 -1.33 -1.67 -0.26
C ARG A 74 -2.25 -0.69 0.48
N VAL A 75 -3.50 -0.58 0.04
CA VAL A 75 -4.42 0.47 0.50
C VAL A 75 -5.13 0.03 1.78
N TRP A 76 -5.30 0.93 2.76
CA TRP A 76 -6.00 0.66 4.03
C TRP A 76 -7.00 1.78 4.36
N THR A 77 -8.03 1.61 5.20
CA THR A 77 -8.75 0.36 5.39
C THR A 77 -9.86 0.32 4.34
N VAL A 78 -9.77 -0.62 3.39
CA VAL A 78 -10.73 -0.76 2.29
C VAL A 78 -11.87 -1.64 2.76
N ASN A 79 -13.01 -1.05 3.11
CA ASN A 79 -14.16 -1.80 3.64
C ASN A 79 -15.33 -1.91 2.66
N GLU A 80 -15.44 -0.98 1.71
CA GLU A 80 -16.51 -1.00 0.72
C GLU A 80 -16.17 -1.97 -0.41
N GLU A 81 -17.14 -2.83 -0.76
CA GLU A 81 -16.98 -3.80 -1.85
C GLU A 81 -16.69 -3.12 -3.20
N THR A 82 -17.26 -1.93 -3.43
CA THR A 82 -16.99 -1.14 -4.64
C THR A 82 -15.52 -0.73 -4.73
N ASP A 83 -14.93 -0.30 -3.61
CA ASP A 83 -13.53 0.09 -3.55
C ASP A 83 -12.61 -1.12 -3.74
N MET A 84 -12.99 -2.28 -3.19
CA MET A 84 -12.25 -3.52 -3.42
C MET A 84 -12.22 -3.89 -4.91
N LYS A 85 -13.37 -3.83 -5.59
CA LYS A 85 -13.48 -4.12 -7.04
C LYS A 85 -12.59 -3.19 -7.86
N GLU A 86 -12.70 -1.88 -7.63
CA GLU A 86 -11.90 -0.87 -8.33
C GLU A 86 -10.40 -1.10 -8.12
N LEU A 87 -9.97 -1.30 -6.87
CA LEU A 87 -8.56 -1.50 -6.54
C LEU A 87 -7.99 -2.81 -7.12
N ILE A 88 -8.80 -3.87 -7.17
CA ILE A 88 -8.44 -5.14 -7.83
C ILE A 88 -8.30 -4.94 -9.33
N GLU A 89 -9.26 -4.28 -9.99
CA GLU A 89 -9.22 -4.00 -11.42
C GLU A 89 -8.03 -3.12 -11.81
N VAL A 90 -7.72 -2.11 -10.99
CA VAL A 90 -6.53 -1.28 -11.16
C VAL A 90 -5.23 -2.07 -10.95
N GLY A 91 -5.26 -3.23 -10.29
CA GLY A 91 -4.10 -4.11 -10.13
C GLY A 91 -3.07 -3.58 -9.12
N ILE A 92 -3.55 -3.01 -8.00
CA ILE A 92 -2.69 -2.73 -6.84
C ILE A 92 -2.22 -4.02 -6.13
N THR A 93 -1.23 -3.92 -5.26
CA THR A 93 -0.58 -5.11 -4.67
C THR A 93 -1.47 -5.85 -3.67
N ALA A 94 -2.16 -5.13 -2.78
CA ALA A 94 -3.10 -5.72 -1.83
C ALA A 94 -4.09 -4.70 -1.24
N VAL A 95 -5.24 -5.17 -0.77
CA VAL A 95 -6.13 -4.40 0.10
C VAL A 95 -5.93 -4.82 1.55
N ILE A 96 -5.93 -3.85 2.46
CA ILE A 96 -5.96 -4.06 3.91
C ILE A 96 -7.38 -3.72 4.36
N THR A 97 -8.10 -4.68 4.92
CA THR A 97 -9.54 -4.59 5.20
C THR A 97 -9.91 -5.20 6.54
N ASN A 98 -11.01 -4.73 7.12
CA ASN A 98 -11.65 -5.39 8.27
C ASN A 98 -12.53 -6.58 7.84
N TYR A 99 -12.85 -6.71 6.55
CA TYR A 99 -13.75 -7.72 5.99
C TYR A 99 -13.02 -8.63 4.99
N PRO A 100 -12.05 -9.46 5.44
CA PRO A 100 -11.25 -10.28 4.56
C PRO A 100 -12.07 -11.36 3.82
N ASP A 101 -13.16 -11.83 4.39
CA ASP A 101 -14.11 -12.75 3.77
C ASP A 101 -14.80 -12.12 2.55
N VAL A 102 -15.21 -10.85 2.66
CA VAL A 102 -15.75 -10.06 1.56
C VAL A 102 -14.70 -9.86 0.47
N ALA A 103 -13.48 -9.42 0.83
CA ALA A 103 -12.41 -9.21 -0.12
C ALA A 103 -12.04 -10.48 -0.91
N VAL A 104 -12.03 -11.65 -0.27
CA VAL A 104 -11.79 -12.94 -0.94
C VAL A 104 -12.92 -13.31 -1.90
N ARG A 105 -14.19 -13.06 -1.53
CA ARG A 105 -15.33 -13.26 -2.43
C ARG A 105 -15.20 -12.38 -3.67
N VAL A 106 -15.00 -11.08 -3.46
CA VAL A 106 -14.88 -10.09 -4.54
C VAL A 106 -13.75 -10.45 -5.51
N ARG A 107 -12.58 -10.84 -4.99
CA ARG A 107 -11.46 -11.25 -5.85
C ARG A 107 -11.81 -12.44 -6.75
N LYS A 108 -12.50 -13.46 -6.22
CA LYS A 108 -12.92 -14.63 -7.00
C LYS A 108 -13.95 -14.26 -8.08
N GLU A 109 -14.81 -13.29 -7.81
CA GLU A 109 -15.79 -12.79 -8.78
C GLU A 109 -15.10 -12.02 -9.93
N SER A 110 -13.98 -11.35 -9.66
CA SER A 110 -13.20 -10.62 -10.67
C SER A 110 -12.27 -11.50 -11.52
N GLU A 111 -12.05 -12.76 -11.15
CA GLU A 111 -11.21 -13.72 -11.88
C GLU A 111 -11.99 -14.57 -12.91
N ASN A 112 -13.33 -14.48 -12.90
CA ASN A 112 -14.24 -15.15 -13.85
C ASN A 112 -14.61 -14.23 -15.01
#